data_AF-A0A966CEB5-F1
#
_entry.id   AF-A0A966CEB5-F1
#
_cell.length_a   1.000
_cell.length_b   1.000
_cell.length_c   1.000
_cell.angle_alpha   90.00
_cell.angle_beta   90.00
_cell.angle_gamma   90.00
#
_symmetry.space_group_name_H-M   'P 1'
#
loop_
_entity.id
_entity.type
_entity.pdbx_description
1 polymer ?
#
loop_
_entity_poly.entity_id
_entity_poly.type
_entity_poly.pdbx_seq_one_letter_code
_entity_poly.pdbx_strand_id
1 'polypeptide(L)'
;MSATTADKPWRIDLARFRVYLKQKYKVGKAYYFLGFTQKEHQELYDEVQEAGFILQFKEHSPAMLGKKKGNVDTDIVFAVMKKLYRNETFNKVVLVSGDGDYKMLVDFLIEENRFEKILFPDQKRASSLYKKIDLKYRADLNTESMRKKIGRQKEKGSLGN
;
A
#
# COMPACT_ATOMS: atom_id res chain seq x y z
N MET A 1 7.30 1.69 0.99
CA MET A 1 6.72 2.19 -0.29
C MET A 1 7.53 3.37 -0.82
N SER A 2 8.18 3.22 -1.96
CA SER A 2 8.82 4.35 -2.64
C SER A 2 8.16 4.58 -3.99
N ALA A 3 7.90 5.84 -4.35
CA ALA A 3 7.58 6.22 -5.72
C ALA A 3 8.89 6.45 -6.49
N THR A 4 9.86 5.54 -6.38
CA THR A 4 11.21 5.62 -6.95
C THR A 4 11.22 5.69 -8.48
N THR A 5 10.12 5.31 -9.12
CA THR A 5 9.95 5.37 -10.59
C THR A 5 9.23 6.63 -11.07
N ALA A 6 8.99 7.61 -10.19
CA ALA A 6 8.29 8.86 -10.55
C ALA A 6 9.25 9.89 -11.13
N ASP A 7 8.76 10.74 -12.04
CA ASP A 7 9.49 11.88 -12.63
C ASP A 7 10.23 12.73 -11.57
N LYS A 8 9.69 12.73 -10.34
CA LYS A 8 10.36 13.22 -9.12
C LYS A 8 10.26 12.16 -8.04
N PRO A 9 11.30 11.31 -7.86
CA PRO A 9 11.25 10.24 -6.88
C PRO A 9 11.14 10.81 -5.47
N TRP A 10 10.23 10.24 -4.69
CA TRP A 10 10.06 10.58 -3.29
C TRP A 10 9.74 9.30 -2.49
N ARG A 11 9.97 9.38 -1.19
CA ARG A 11 9.68 8.29 -0.25
C ARG A 11 8.58 8.71 0.68
N ILE A 12 7.60 7.83 0.86
CA ILE A 12 6.57 7.99 1.87
C ILE A 12 7.22 7.76 3.23
N ASP A 13 6.93 8.65 4.17
CA ASP A 13 7.16 8.44 5.60
C ASP A 13 6.03 7.55 6.11
N LEU A 14 6.36 6.30 6.49
CA LEU A 14 5.35 5.30 6.86
C LEU A 14 4.58 5.70 8.11
N ALA A 15 5.21 6.35 9.09
CA ALA A 15 4.56 6.81 10.31
C ALA A 15 3.54 7.91 9.99
N ARG A 16 3.93 8.93 9.22
CA ARG A 16 3.00 9.99 8.75
C ARG A 16 1.88 9.41 7.90
N PHE A 17 2.20 8.44 7.05
CA PHE A 17 1.20 7.79 6.21
C PHE A 17 0.20 6.99 7.05
N ARG A 18 0.65 6.27 8.07
CA ARG A 18 -0.24 5.57 9.00
C ARG A 18 -1.20 6.52 9.69
N VAL A 19 -0.70 7.67 10.15
CA VAL A 19 -1.52 8.74 10.77
C VAL A 19 -2.55 9.26 9.77
N TYR A 20 -2.15 9.53 8.52
CA TYR A 20 -3.06 9.95 7.45
C TYR A 20 -4.18 8.93 7.20
N LEU A 21 -3.85 7.64 7.08
CA LEU A 21 -4.83 6.57 6.90
C LEU A 21 -5.82 6.50 8.07
N LYS A 22 -5.32 6.61 9.32
CA LYS A 22 -6.15 6.62 10.53
C LYS A 22 -7.07 7.83 10.58
N GLN A 23 -6.57 9.02 10.30
CA GLN A 23 -7.35 10.26 10.46
C GLN A 23 -8.40 10.43 9.35
N LYS A 24 -7.99 10.24 8.09
CA LYS A 24 -8.82 10.52 6.92
C LYS A 24 -9.78 9.39 6.57
N TYR A 25 -9.30 8.15 6.64
CA TYR A 25 -10.08 6.97 6.22
C TYR A 25 -10.46 6.04 7.39
N LYS A 26 -10.16 6.45 8.64
CA LYS A 26 -10.47 5.67 9.86
C LYS A 26 -9.89 4.26 9.84
N VAL A 27 -8.74 4.06 9.20
CA VAL A 27 -8.08 2.75 9.10
C VAL A 27 -7.60 2.29 10.48
N GLY A 28 -8.28 1.26 11.00
CA GLY A 28 -7.96 0.59 12.26
C GLY A 28 -6.77 -0.35 12.14
N LYS A 29 -6.84 -1.35 11.25
CA LYS A 29 -5.74 -2.28 10.93
C LYS A 29 -5.18 -1.97 9.54
N ALA A 30 -3.86 -1.93 9.40
CA ALA A 30 -3.18 -1.71 8.13
C ALA A 30 -2.16 -2.84 7.93
N TYR A 31 -2.28 -3.57 6.82
CA TYR A 31 -1.40 -4.68 6.48
C TYR A 31 -0.40 -4.24 5.41
N TYR A 32 0.84 -4.67 5.53
CA TYR A 32 1.90 -4.42 4.54
C TYR A 32 2.41 -5.77 4.06
N PHE A 33 2.11 -6.09 2.79
CA PHE A 33 2.52 -7.35 2.20
C PHE A 33 3.88 -7.22 1.53
N LEU A 34 4.76 -8.15 1.83
CA LEU A 34 6.07 -8.34 1.20
C LEU A 34 6.19 -9.78 0.74
N GLY A 35 7.08 -10.02 -0.23
CA GLY A 35 7.39 -11.36 -0.70
C GLY A 35 8.06 -12.22 0.39
N PHE A 36 9.26 -12.70 0.13
CA PHE A 36 10.03 -13.48 1.10
C PHE A 36 10.89 -12.57 1.98
N THR A 37 11.17 -13.05 3.20
CA THR A 37 12.08 -12.40 4.15
C THR A 37 13.52 -12.45 3.65
N GLN A 38 14.21 -11.32 3.72
CA GLN A 38 15.62 -11.15 3.37
C GLN A 38 16.31 -10.42 4.52
N LYS A 39 17.46 -10.92 4.98
CA LYS A 39 18.15 -10.34 6.15
C LYS A 39 18.58 -8.89 5.90
N GLU A 40 18.88 -8.58 4.65
CA GLU A 40 19.33 -7.28 4.17
C GLU A 40 18.22 -6.21 4.19
N HIS A 41 16.98 -6.60 4.51
CA HIS A 41 15.81 -5.71 4.56
C HIS A 41 15.25 -5.54 5.98
N GLN A 42 15.98 -5.96 7.01
CA GLN A 42 15.51 -5.88 8.40
C GLN A 42 15.12 -4.45 8.81
N GLU A 43 15.93 -3.44 8.43
CA GLU A 43 15.62 -2.03 8.70
C GLU A 43 14.25 -1.59 8.13
N LEU A 44 13.88 -2.10 6.95
CA LEU A 44 12.56 -1.81 6.36
C LEU A 44 11.45 -2.53 7.13
N TYR A 45 11.69 -3.75 7.60
CA TYR A 45 10.70 -4.51 8.37
C TYR A 45 10.42 -3.80 9.69
N ASP A 46 11.47 -3.36 10.38
CA ASP A 46 11.39 -2.59 11.61
C ASP A 46 10.64 -1.28 11.37
N GLU A 47 11.01 -0.51 10.33
CA GLU A 47 10.31 0.74 9.97
C GLU A 47 8.80 0.53 9.73
N VAL A 48 8.43 -0.54 9.01
CA VAL A 48 7.02 -0.84 8.71
C VAL A 48 6.26 -1.18 9.98
N GLN A 49 6.84 -2.00 10.85
CA GLN A 49 6.21 -2.42 12.10
C GLN A 49 6.10 -1.28 13.11
N GLU A 50 7.17 -0.51 13.31
CA GLU A 50 7.20 0.68 14.17
C GLU A 50 6.20 1.75 13.73
N ALA A 51 6.02 1.90 12.40
CA ALA A 51 4.99 2.77 11.84
C ALA A 51 3.56 2.27 12.10
N GLY A 52 3.37 1.09 12.69
CA GLY A 52 2.06 0.54 13.08
C GLY A 52 1.34 -0.21 11.96
N PHE A 53 2.09 -0.78 11.01
CA PHE A 53 1.57 -1.73 10.04
C PHE A 53 1.82 -3.17 10.50
N ILE A 54 0.91 -4.07 10.14
CA ILE A 54 1.06 -5.51 10.33
C ILE A 54 1.79 -6.06 9.10
N LEU A 55 3.04 -6.45 9.30
CA LEU A 55 3.85 -7.05 8.24
C LEU A 55 3.34 -8.46 7.90
N GLN A 56 3.17 -8.75 6.62
CA GLN A 56 2.73 -10.04 6.11
C GLN A 56 3.68 -10.49 5.00
N PHE A 57 4.22 -11.69 5.13
CA PHE A 57 5.12 -12.28 4.15
C PHE A 57 4.41 -13.40 3.38
N LYS A 58 4.80 -13.59 2.13
CA LYS A 58 4.37 -14.76 1.37
C LYS A 58 5.00 -16.03 1.95
N GLU A 59 4.18 -17.02 2.32
CA GLU A 59 4.62 -18.29 2.89
C GLU A 59 5.21 -19.20 1.81
N HIS A 60 6.43 -18.97 1.30
CA HIS A 60 7.08 -19.88 0.35
C HIS A 60 8.52 -20.23 0.74
N SER A 61 8.89 -21.49 0.49
CA SER A 61 10.22 -22.03 0.75
C SER A 61 11.32 -21.28 -0.04
N PRO A 62 12.48 -20.98 0.60
CA PRO A 62 13.65 -20.39 -0.07
C PRO A 62 14.08 -21.14 -1.35
N ALA A 63 13.77 -22.43 -1.46
CA ALA A 63 14.20 -23.33 -2.54
C ALA A 63 13.69 -23.00 -3.96
N MET A 64 12.60 -22.23 -4.12
CA MET A 64 11.99 -21.97 -5.44
C MET A 64 12.46 -20.65 -6.10
N LEU A 65 13.76 -20.40 -6.20
CA LEU A 65 14.35 -19.13 -6.70
C LEU A 65 14.00 -18.86 -8.18
N GLY A 66 13.02 -17.99 -8.44
CA GLY A 66 12.67 -17.52 -9.79
C GLY A 66 12.16 -16.08 -9.80
N LYS A 67 12.20 -15.40 -10.96
CA LYS A 67 11.87 -13.96 -11.11
C LYS A 67 10.44 -13.56 -10.71
N LYS A 68 9.49 -14.51 -10.65
CA LYS A 68 8.08 -14.29 -10.24
C LYS A 68 7.84 -14.34 -8.72
N LYS A 69 8.88 -14.50 -7.89
CA LYS A 69 8.77 -14.93 -6.48
C LYS A 69 8.42 -13.83 -5.46
N GLY A 70 8.41 -12.56 -5.86
CA GLY A 70 8.10 -11.42 -4.98
C GLY A 70 6.67 -10.87 -5.08
N ASN A 71 5.87 -11.36 -6.04
CA ASN A 71 4.49 -10.91 -6.22
C ASN A 71 3.60 -11.45 -5.08
N VAL A 72 2.86 -10.54 -4.46
CA VAL A 72 1.97 -10.77 -3.31
C VAL A 72 0.50 -10.51 -3.67
N ASP A 73 0.17 -10.39 -4.95
CA ASP A 73 -1.14 -9.92 -5.39
C ASP A 73 -2.22 -10.94 -5.02
N THR A 74 -1.97 -12.22 -5.25
CA THR A 74 -2.86 -13.29 -4.81
C THR A 74 -3.00 -13.33 -3.28
N ASP A 75 -1.92 -13.08 -2.54
CA ASP A 75 -1.95 -13.08 -1.08
C ASP A 75 -2.82 -11.93 -0.53
N ILE A 76 -2.72 -10.75 -1.14
CA ILE A 76 -3.57 -9.59 -0.81
C ILE A 76 -5.04 -9.89 -1.12
N VAL A 77 -5.33 -10.38 -2.33
CA VAL A 77 -6.70 -10.73 -2.73
C VAL A 77 -7.27 -11.78 -1.76
N PHE A 78 -6.52 -12.84 -1.50
CA PHE A 78 -6.96 -13.91 -0.60
C PHE A 78 -7.16 -13.42 0.83
N ALA A 79 -6.29 -12.53 1.34
CA ALA A 79 -6.46 -11.94 2.66
C ALA A 79 -7.78 -11.15 2.78
N VAL A 80 -8.15 -10.37 1.76
CA VAL A 80 -9.44 -9.65 1.75
C VAL A 80 -10.61 -10.63 1.65
N MET A 81 -10.54 -11.59 0.72
CA MET A 81 -11.61 -12.57 0.52
C MET A 81 -11.82 -13.45 1.75
N LYS A 82 -10.75 -13.87 2.43
CA LYS A 82 -10.81 -14.65 3.67
C LYS A 82 -11.51 -13.87 4.78
N LYS A 83 -11.25 -12.56 4.90
CA LYS A 83 -11.92 -11.70 5.88
C LYS A 83 -13.41 -11.55 5.60
N LEU A 84 -13.78 -11.41 4.33
CA LEU A 84 -15.19 -11.38 3.91
C LEU A 84 -15.88 -12.72 4.20
N TYR A 85 -15.29 -13.83 3.75
CA TYR A 85 -15.83 -15.18 3.90
C TYR A 85 -15.99 -15.59 5.36
N ARG A 86 -15.03 -15.24 6.22
CA ARG A 86 -15.09 -15.50 7.66
C ARG A 86 -15.95 -14.50 8.44
N ASN A 87 -16.57 -13.54 7.76
CA ASN A 87 -17.35 -12.46 8.35
C ASN A 87 -16.58 -11.73 9.48
N GLU A 88 -15.29 -11.48 9.27
CA GLU A 88 -14.50 -10.69 10.23
C GLU A 88 -15.04 -9.26 10.33
N THR A 89 -15.04 -8.69 11.53
CA THR A 89 -15.54 -7.33 11.75
C THR A 89 -14.60 -6.28 11.15
N PHE A 90 -15.01 -5.68 10.03
CA PHE A 90 -14.43 -4.47 9.45
C PHE A 90 -15.45 -3.74 8.57
N ASN A 91 -15.34 -2.42 8.48
CA ASN A 91 -16.33 -1.63 7.73
C ASN A 91 -16.03 -1.66 6.23
N LYS A 92 -14.88 -1.10 5.84
CA LYS A 92 -14.47 -0.94 4.45
C LYS A 92 -12.98 -1.19 4.25
N VAL A 93 -12.60 -1.46 3.01
CA VAL A 93 -11.22 -1.67 2.57
C VAL A 93 -10.66 -0.39 1.94
N VAL A 94 -9.43 -0.03 2.35
CA VAL A 94 -8.57 0.91 1.65
C VAL A 94 -7.42 0.13 1.05
N LEU A 95 -7.24 0.18 -0.27
CA LEU A 95 -6.17 -0.50 -0.99
C LEU A 95 -5.11 0.52 -1.42
N VAL A 96 -3.83 0.21 -1.24
CA VAL A 96 -2.73 1.06 -1.72
C VAL A 96 -1.98 0.32 -2.83
N SER A 97 -2.34 0.58 -4.08
CA SER A 97 -1.72 -0.03 -5.25
C SER A 97 -2.10 0.76 -6.51
N GLY A 98 -1.25 0.70 -7.53
CA GLY A 98 -1.58 1.12 -8.89
C GLY A 98 -1.82 -0.04 -9.87
N ASP A 99 -1.66 -1.28 -9.41
CA ASP A 99 -1.71 -2.46 -10.26
C ASP A 99 -3.14 -2.77 -10.74
N GLY A 100 -3.29 -3.12 -12.02
CA GLY A 100 -4.55 -3.48 -12.64
C GLY A 100 -5.10 -4.81 -12.18
N ASP A 101 -4.26 -5.71 -11.65
CA ASP A 101 -4.66 -7.06 -11.21
C ASP A 101 -5.69 -7.01 -10.06
N TYR A 102 -5.74 -5.90 -9.31
CA TYR A 102 -6.74 -5.70 -8.26
C TYR A 102 -8.08 -5.16 -8.75
N LYS A 103 -8.25 -4.87 -10.04
CA LYS A 103 -9.49 -4.24 -10.57
C LYS A 103 -10.73 -5.04 -10.24
N MET A 104 -10.68 -6.37 -10.41
CA MET A 104 -11.79 -7.26 -10.09
C MET A 104 -12.16 -7.22 -8.59
N LEU A 105 -11.15 -7.23 -7.71
CA LEU A 105 -11.37 -7.11 -6.27
C LEU A 105 -12.01 -5.76 -5.92
N VAL A 106 -11.55 -4.67 -6.54
CA VAL A 106 -12.09 -3.33 -6.30
C VAL A 106 -13.55 -3.24 -6.74
N ASP A 107 -13.90 -3.75 -7.93
CA ASP A 107 -15.28 -3.74 -8.42
C ASP A 107 -16.21 -4.52 -7.49
N PHE A 108 -15.80 -5.75 -7.14
CA PHE A 108 -16.54 -6.59 -6.21
C PHE A 108 -16.76 -5.90 -4.85
N LEU A 109 -15.73 -5.28 -4.27
CA LEU A 109 -15.88 -4.57 -3.00
C LEU A 109 -16.78 -3.33 -3.11
N ILE A 110 -16.84 -2.68 -4.28
CA ILE A 110 -17.75 -1.55 -4.52
C ILE A 110 -19.19 -2.05 -4.54
N GLU A 111 -19.46 -3.14 -5.28
CA GLU A 111 -20.77 -3.78 -5.37
C GLU A 111 -21.28 -4.23 -3.98
N GLU A 112 -20.39 -4.79 -3.16
CA GLU A 112 -20.68 -5.22 -1.79
C GLU A 112 -20.77 -4.05 -0.78
N ASN A 113 -20.58 -2.80 -1.21
CA ASN A 113 -20.49 -1.62 -0.33
C ASN A 113 -19.41 -1.76 0.78
N ARG A 114 -18.35 -2.53 0.50
CA ARG A 114 -17.19 -2.77 1.37
C ARG A 114 -15.93 -2.04 0.93
N PHE A 115 -16.00 -1.20 -0.10
CA PHE A 115 -14.87 -0.42 -0.59
C PHE A 115 -14.88 1.04 -0.13
N GLU A 116 -13.74 1.53 0.34
CA GLU A 116 -13.56 2.95 0.69
C GLU A 116 -12.75 3.69 -0.37
N LYS A 117 -11.53 3.23 -0.69
CA LYS A 117 -10.64 3.93 -1.61
C LYS A 117 -9.51 3.03 -2.14
N ILE A 118 -9.11 3.22 -3.40
CA ILE A 118 -7.77 2.88 -3.88
C ILE A 118 -6.88 4.14 -3.84
N LEU A 119 -5.71 4.02 -3.23
CA LEU A 119 -4.72 5.07 -3.12
C LEU A 119 -3.55 4.74 -4.05
N PHE A 120 -3.35 5.55 -5.08
CA PHE A 120 -2.25 5.37 -6.02
C PHE A 120 -0.98 6.01 -5.46
N PRO A 121 0.13 5.26 -5.29
CA PRO A 121 1.43 5.87 -5.00
C PRO A 121 1.86 6.85 -6.10
N ASP A 122 1.45 6.57 -7.35
CA ASP A 122 1.57 7.45 -8.50
C ASP A 122 0.45 7.19 -9.50
N GLN A 123 -0.54 8.09 -9.56
CA GLN A 123 -1.68 7.92 -10.46
C GLN A 123 -1.27 7.88 -11.95
N LYS A 124 -0.16 8.51 -12.34
CA LYS A 124 0.30 8.47 -13.75
C LYS A 124 0.68 7.05 -14.19
N ARG A 125 1.12 6.21 -13.25
CA ARG A 125 1.50 4.81 -13.49
C ARG A 125 0.42 3.80 -13.12
N ALA A 126 -0.69 4.26 -12.54
CA ALA A 126 -1.79 3.39 -12.20
C ALA A 126 -2.42 2.82 -13.48
N SER A 127 -2.92 1.58 -13.41
CA SER A 127 -3.58 0.93 -14.54
C SER A 127 -4.71 1.78 -15.11
N SER A 128 -4.78 1.85 -16.45
CA SER A 128 -5.83 2.58 -17.17
C SER A 128 -7.24 2.05 -16.87
N LEU A 129 -7.35 0.81 -16.36
CA LEU A 129 -8.60 0.21 -15.89
C LEU A 129 -9.30 1.06 -14.83
N TYR A 130 -8.53 1.77 -13.99
CA TYR A 130 -9.08 2.62 -12.94
C TYR A 130 -9.72 3.92 -13.45
N LYS A 131 -9.55 4.27 -14.74
CA LYS A 131 -10.25 5.42 -15.35
C LYS A 131 -11.77 5.21 -15.40
N LYS A 132 -12.23 3.95 -15.40
CA LYS A 132 -13.65 3.57 -15.42
C LYS A 132 -14.30 3.58 -14.03
N ILE A 133 -13.53 3.80 -12.97
CA ILE A 133 -14.03 3.86 -11.59
C ILE A 133 -14.25 5.32 -11.18
N ASP A 134 -15.35 5.57 -10.47
CA ASP A 134 -15.74 6.87 -9.92
C ASP A 134 -14.58 7.50 -9.12
N LEU A 135 -14.39 8.81 -9.30
CA LEU A 135 -13.39 9.60 -8.58
C LEU A 135 -13.50 9.47 -7.06
N LYS A 136 -14.71 9.26 -6.52
CA LYS A 136 -14.90 9.08 -5.08
C LYS A 136 -14.19 7.83 -4.54
N TYR A 137 -13.87 6.85 -5.38
CA TYR A 137 -13.22 5.60 -4.99
C TYR A 137 -11.70 5.60 -5.23
N ARG A 138 -11.11 6.66 -5.79
CA ARG A 138 -9.67 6.71 -6.08
C ARG A 138 -9.02 8.02 -5.66
N ALA A 139 -7.75 7.97 -5.25
CA ALA A 139 -6.98 9.16 -4.92
C ALA A 139 -5.50 9.01 -5.28
N ASP A 140 -4.88 10.12 -5.69
CA ASP A 140 -3.45 10.18 -5.98
C ASP A 140 -2.65 10.64 -4.75
N LEU A 141 -1.70 9.82 -4.31
CA LEU A 141 -0.76 10.16 -3.23
C LEU A 141 0.43 11.00 -3.73
N ASN A 142 0.59 11.13 -5.06
CA ASN A 142 1.75 11.76 -5.67
C ASN A 142 1.61 13.28 -5.86
N THR A 143 0.49 13.87 -5.43
CA THR A 143 0.26 15.32 -5.51
C THR A 143 1.20 16.08 -4.58
N GLU A 144 1.46 17.35 -4.88
CA GLU A 144 2.38 18.17 -4.07
C GLU A 144 1.92 18.28 -2.60
N SER A 145 0.62 18.46 -2.36
CA SER A 145 0.06 18.52 -1.00
C SER A 145 0.25 17.21 -0.24
N MET A 146 0.06 16.06 -0.91
CA MET A 146 0.29 14.76 -0.31
C MET A 146 1.78 14.52 -0.03
N ARG A 147 2.67 14.85 -0.97
CA ARG A 147 4.12 14.77 -0.77
C ARG A 147 4.58 15.59 0.45
N LYS A 148 4.03 16.80 0.64
CA LYS A 148 4.33 17.62 1.84
C LYS A 148 3.80 16.99 3.13
N LYS A 149 2.62 16.36 3.07
CA LYS A 149 1.93 15.79 4.24
C LYS A 149 2.52 14.46 4.71
N ILE A 150 2.84 13.55 3.78
CA ILE A 150 3.23 12.17 4.08
C ILE A 150 4.59 11.77 3.49
N GLY A 151 5.31 12.69 2.85
CA GLY A 151 6.66 12.43 2.35
C GLY A 151 7.73 12.59 3.43
N ARG A 152 8.80 11.80 3.30
CA ARG A 152 10.03 12.05 4.05
C ARG A 152 10.57 13.42 3.67
N GLN A 153 10.80 14.26 4.66
CA GLN A 153 11.50 15.52 4.44
C GLN A 153 12.98 15.22 4.30
N LYS A 154 13.68 15.91 3.39
CA LYS A 154 15.15 15.88 3.41
C LYS A 154 15.57 16.37 4.79
N GLU A 155 16.37 15.58 5.51
CA GLU A 155 17.12 16.13 6.63
C GLU A 155 17.86 17.36 6.09
N LYS A 156 17.68 18.51 6.75
CA LYS A 156 18.61 19.61 6.56
C LYS A 156 19.96 19.03 6.94
N GLY A 157 20.80 18.74 5.95
CA GLY A 157 22.16 18.29 6.20
C GLY A 157 22.77 19.23 7.23
N SER A 158 23.35 18.66 8.27
CA SER A 158 24.28 19.37 9.15
C SER A 158 25.18 20.20 8.23
N LEU A 159 25.08 21.53 8.34
CA LEU A 159 26.14 22.40 7.88
C LEU A 159 27.36 21.93 8.69
N GLY A 160 28.21 21.14 8.05
CA GLY A 160 29.51 20.79 8.61
C GLY A 160 30.25 22.11 8.84
N ASN A 161 30.59 22.36 10.09
CA ASN A 161 31.63 23.31 10.47
C ASN A 161 32.98 22.83 9.92
#